data_AF-A0A936KKP5-F1
#
_entry.id   AF-A0A936KKP5-F1
#
_cell.length_a   1.000
_cell.length_b   1.000
_cell.length_c   1.000
_cell.angle_alpha   90.00
_cell.angle_beta   90.00
_cell.angle_gamma   90.00
#
_symmetry.space_group_name_H-M   'P 1'
#
loop_
_entity.id
_entity.type
_entity.pdbx_description
1 polymer ?
#
loop_
_entity_poly.entity_id
_entity_poly.type
_entity_poly.pdbx_seq_one_letter_code
_entity_poly.pdbx_strand_id
1 'polypeptide(L)'
;MQRLIVDYYTSFTNDCQFFYATHSPIIASSFDPAERFILYFDETGKVKAKRGVAPKGDDSNDLLTKDFGLNTNLGIEGEIQFQEFISLKEKIRKETDNNEKAVLINKYMTIGKAYNFGYDLKVMEDEANYQKHQ
;
A
#
# COMPACT_ATOMS: atom_id res chain seq x y z
N MET A 1 1.27 3.81 -19.79
CA MET A 1 1.88 2.94 -20.82
C MET A 1 1.58 1.46 -20.57
N GLN A 2 1.90 0.89 -19.40
CA GLN A 2 1.67 -0.55 -19.13
C GLN A 2 0.21 -1.01 -19.21
N ARG A 3 -0.77 -0.18 -18.83
CA ARG A 3 -2.22 -0.50 -18.96
C ARG A 3 -2.65 -0.82 -20.39
N LEU A 4 -2.02 -0.21 -21.39
CA LEU A 4 -2.40 -0.37 -22.80
C LEU A 4 -1.86 -1.66 -23.42
N ILE A 5 -0.96 -2.37 -22.73
CA ILE A 5 -0.33 -3.60 -23.25
C ILE A 5 -1.38 -4.68 -23.48
N VAL A 6 -2.31 -4.85 -22.54
CA VAL A 6 -3.36 -5.87 -22.64
C VAL A 6 -4.26 -5.55 -23.83
N ASP A 7 -4.76 -4.32 -23.93
CA ASP A 7 -5.62 -3.86 -25.03
C ASP A 7 -4.93 -3.98 -26.39
N TYR A 8 -3.65 -3.64 -26.46
CA TYR A 8 -2.87 -3.73 -27.70
C TYR A 8 -2.76 -5.17 -28.18
N TYR A 9 -2.37 -6.10 -27.31
CA TYR A 9 -2.20 -7.50 -27.71
C TYR A 9 -3.53 -8.20 -28.01
N THR A 10 -4.60 -7.89 -27.27
CA THR A 10 -5.94 -8.44 -27.55
C THR A 10 -6.55 -7.87 -28.82
N SER A 11 -6.13 -6.68 -29.27
CA SER A 11 -6.65 -6.09 -30.52
C SER A 11 -6.22 -6.82 -31.81
N PHE A 12 -5.15 -7.62 -31.78
CA PHE A 12 -4.64 -8.30 -32.97
C PHE A 12 -5.51 -9.48 -33.42
N THR A 13 -6.16 -10.16 -32.48
CA THR A 13 -6.92 -11.38 -32.75
C THR A 13 -8.12 -11.48 -31.83
N ASN A 14 -9.30 -11.71 -32.39
CA ASN A 14 -10.48 -12.09 -31.60
C ASN A 14 -10.47 -13.61 -31.33
N ASP A 15 -11.20 -14.04 -30.30
CA ASP A 15 -11.45 -15.46 -29.97
C ASP A 15 -10.20 -16.32 -29.68
N CYS A 16 -9.12 -15.71 -29.21
CA CYS A 16 -7.90 -16.41 -28.80
C CYS A 16 -7.70 -16.34 -27.28
N GLN A 17 -7.12 -17.39 -26.70
CA GLN A 17 -6.71 -17.38 -25.30
C GLN A 17 -5.28 -16.83 -25.16
N PHE A 18 -5.13 -15.80 -24.33
CA PHE A 18 -3.84 -15.22 -24.01
C PHE A 18 -3.38 -15.63 -22.61
N PHE A 19 -2.08 -15.88 -22.48
CA PHE A 19 -1.43 -16.12 -21.18
C PHE A 19 -0.42 -15.00 -20.91
N TYR A 20 -0.64 -14.28 -19.81
CA TYR A 20 0.23 -13.19 -19.39
C TYR A 20 0.99 -13.60 -18.12
N ALA A 21 2.31 -13.63 -18.19
CA ALA A 21 3.18 -13.76 -17.01
C ALA A 21 3.74 -12.37 -16.67
N THR A 22 3.44 -11.86 -15.47
CA THR A 22 3.80 -10.48 -15.10
C THR A 22 4.13 -10.37 -13.62
N HIS A 23 5.09 -9.49 -13.30
CA HIS A 23 5.34 -8.98 -11.95
C HIS A 23 4.71 -7.60 -11.71
N SER A 24 4.10 -7.00 -12.75
CA SER A 24 3.49 -5.68 -12.65
C SER A 24 2.07 -5.77 -12.11
N PRO A 25 1.76 -5.17 -10.93
CA PRO A 25 0.39 -5.13 -10.41
C PRO A 25 -0.54 -4.31 -11.31
N ILE A 26 -0.01 -3.37 -12.10
CA ILE A 26 -0.76 -2.56 -13.07
C ILE A 26 -1.29 -3.44 -14.22
N ILE A 27 -0.48 -4.38 -14.70
CA ILE A 27 -0.91 -5.34 -15.72
C ILE A 27 -1.84 -6.37 -15.09
N ALA A 28 -1.49 -6.89 -13.91
CA ALA A 28 -2.31 -7.87 -13.20
C ALA A 28 -3.72 -7.34 -12.92
N SER A 29 -3.89 -6.08 -12.52
CA SER A 29 -5.21 -5.50 -12.25
C SER A 29 -6.11 -5.39 -13.49
N SER A 30 -5.58 -5.59 -14.70
CA SER A 30 -6.39 -5.56 -15.93
C SER A 30 -7.24 -6.83 -16.13
N PHE A 31 -7.01 -7.88 -15.33
CA PHE A 31 -7.69 -9.17 -15.43
C PHE A 31 -8.66 -9.39 -14.28
N ASP A 32 -9.71 -10.18 -14.49
CA ASP A 32 -10.63 -10.56 -13.42
C ASP A 32 -9.94 -11.46 -12.38
N PRO A 33 -10.34 -11.42 -11.10
CA PRO A 33 -9.71 -12.25 -10.05
C PRO A 33 -9.71 -13.75 -10.36
N ALA A 34 -10.72 -14.24 -11.08
CA ALA A 34 -10.79 -15.63 -11.54
C ALA A 34 -9.78 -15.97 -12.66
N GLU A 35 -9.30 -14.97 -13.39
CA GLU A 35 -8.33 -15.10 -14.49
C GLU A 35 -6.88 -14.98 -13.98
N ARG A 36 -6.68 -14.53 -12.72
CA ARG A 36 -5.37 -14.35 -12.11
C ARG A 36 -4.95 -15.59 -11.31
N PHE A 37 -3.83 -16.18 -11.72
CA PHE A 37 -3.17 -17.27 -10.99
C PHE A 37 -1.91 -16.73 -10.31
N ILE A 38 -1.95 -16.64 -8.98
CA ILE A 38 -0.85 -16.12 -8.17
C ILE A 38 -0.04 -17.31 -7.67
N LEU A 39 1.22 -17.37 -8.11
CA LEU A 39 2.17 -18.40 -7.67
C LEU A 39 2.92 -17.91 -6.43
N TYR A 40 3.05 -18.79 -5.44
CA TYR A 40 3.79 -18.51 -4.21
C TYR A 40 4.47 -19.78 -3.69
N PHE A 41 5.49 -19.61 -2.86
CA PHE A 41 6.12 -20.73 -2.15
C PHE A 41 5.40 -20.95 -0.82
N ASP A 42 5.05 -22.20 -0.54
CA ASP A 42 4.57 -22.59 0.78
C ASP A 42 5.73 -22.73 1.78
N GLU A 43 5.40 -22.97 3.06
CA GLU A 43 6.38 -23.13 4.15
C GLU A 43 7.38 -24.27 3.91
N THR A 44 7.04 -25.22 3.03
CA THR A 44 7.91 -26.34 2.65
C THR A 44 8.76 -26.06 1.42
N GLY A 45 8.67 -24.84 0.87
CA GLY A 45 9.38 -24.43 -0.34
C GLY A 45 8.77 -24.96 -1.64
N LYS A 46 7.53 -25.50 -1.60
CA LYS A 46 6.84 -25.97 -2.81
C LYS A 46 6.03 -24.84 -3.43
N VAL A 47 5.96 -24.83 -4.76
CA VAL A 47 5.13 -23.86 -5.50
C VAL A 47 3.66 -24.24 -5.35
N LYS A 48 2.85 -23.27 -4.92
CA LYS A 48 1.40 -23.32 -4.85
C LYS A 48 0.80 -22.20 -5.69
N ALA A 49 -0.46 -22.36 -6.06
CA ALA A 49 -1.23 -21.36 -6.79
C ALA A 49 -2.50 -21.01 -6.01
N LYS A 50 -2.86 -19.73 -6.02
CA LYS A 50 -4.16 -19.24 -5.54
C LYS A 50 -4.77 -18.29 -6.57
N ARG A 51 -6.09 -18.10 -6.47
CA ARG A 51 -6.83 -17.13 -7.29
C ARG A 51 -6.69 -15.72 -6.72
N GLY A 52 -6.84 -14.72 -7.59
CA GLY A 52 -6.96 -13.32 -7.16
C GLY A 52 -8.25 -13.08 -6.38
N VAL A 53 -8.25 -12.00 -5.60
CA VAL A 53 -9.39 -11.52 -4.80
C VAL A 53 -9.77 -10.10 -5.21
N ALA A 54 -8.79 -9.25 -5.51
CA ALA A 54 -9.04 -7.85 -5.90
C ALA A 54 -9.91 -7.76 -7.18
N PRO A 55 -10.90 -6.85 -7.24
CA PRO A 55 -11.68 -6.62 -8.46
C PRO A 55 -10.82 -6.22 -9.65
N LYS A 56 -11.32 -6.48 -10.87
CA LYS A 56 -10.71 -5.98 -12.10
C LYS A 56 -10.69 -4.45 -12.10
N GLY A 57 -9.56 -3.87 -12.46
CA GLY A 57 -9.32 -2.44 -12.52
C GLY A 57 -9.10 -1.74 -11.18
N ASP A 58 -9.07 -2.49 -10.06
CA ASP A 58 -8.82 -1.94 -8.72
C ASP A 58 -7.43 -1.27 -8.63
N ASP A 59 -7.23 -0.47 -7.56
CA ASP A 59 -5.94 0.18 -7.32
C ASP A 59 -4.82 -0.87 -7.24
N SER A 60 -3.67 -0.57 -7.87
CA SER A 60 -2.55 -1.51 -7.90
C SER A 60 -1.98 -1.79 -6.52
N ASN A 61 -2.09 -0.86 -5.56
CA ASN A 61 -1.68 -1.08 -4.19
C ASN A 61 -2.66 -2.01 -3.46
N ASP A 62 -3.97 -1.81 -3.68
CA ASP A 62 -5.00 -2.70 -3.14
C ASP A 62 -4.81 -4.14 -3.63
N LEU A 63 -4.46 -4.32 -4.90
CA LEU A 63 -4.12 -5.62 -5.46
C LEU A 63 -2.88 -6.22 -4.79
N LEU A 64 -1.82 -5.44 -4.56
CA LEU A 64 -0.63 -5.94 -3.84
C LEU A 64 -0.95 -6.41 -2.42
N THR A 65 -1.79 -5.69 -1.69
CA THR A 65 -2.18 -6.09 -0.34
C THR A 65 -3.13 -7.29 -0.35
N LYS A 66 -4.21 -7.25 -1.13
CA LYS A 66 -5.25 -8.29 -1.14
C LYS A 66 -4.76 -9.60 -1.79
N ASP A 67 -4.11 -9.51 -2.94
CA ASP A 67 -3.70 -10.69 -3.71
C ASP A 67 -2.34 -11.21 -3.28
N PHE A 68 -1.37 -10.32 -3.00
CA PHE A 68 0.01 -10.71 -2.72
C PHE A 68 0.37 -10.66 -1.23
N GLY A 69 -0.52 -10.17 -0.37
CA GLY A 69 -0.24 -10.04 1.07
C GLY A 69 0.88 -9.04 1.36
N LEU A 70 1.21 -8.17 0.38
CA LEU A 70 2.19 -7.12 0.53
C LEU A 70 1.50 -5.93 1.18
N ASN A 71 1.61 -5.84 2.50
CA ASN A 71 1.00 -4.76 3.27
C ASN A 71 1.66 -3.41 2.97
N THR A 72 2.89 -3.43 2.43
CA THR A 72 3.62 -2.24 1.99
C THR A 72 4.54 -2.59 0.80
N ASN A 73 4.67 -1.65 -0.14
CA ASN A 73 5.75 -1.65 -1.15
C ASN A 73 7.07 -1.13 -0.56
N LEU A 74 7.15 -1.01 0.77
CA LEU A 74 8.27 -0.42 1.46
C LEU A 74 9.37 -1.47 1.65
N GLY A 75 10.63 -1.06 1.50
CA GLY A 75 11.75 -1.88 1.97
C GLY A 75 11.68 -2.06 3.48
N ILE A 76 12.51 -2.97 4.02
CA ILE A 76 12.55 -3.29 5.47
C ILE A 76 12.61 -2.04 6.34
N GLU A 77 13.44 -1.05 5.96
CA GLU A 77 13.55 0.22 6.68
C GLU A 77 12.27 1.05 6.63
N GLY A 78 11.61 1.10 5.47
CA GLY A 78 10.35 1.82 5.32
C GLY A 78 9.21 1.17 6.12
N GLU A 79 9.19 -0.16 6.21
CA GLU A 79 8.24 -0.88 7.07
C GLU A 79 8.45 -0.55 8.54
N ILE A 80 9.70 -0.55 9.03
CA ILE A 80 10.02 -0.16 10.41
C ILE A 80 9.52 1.26 10.70
N GLN A 81 9.78 2.19 9.79
CA GLN A 81 9.37 3.59 9.92
C GLN A 81 7.84 3.75 9.84
N PHE A 82 7.17 2.93 9.03
CA PHE A 82 5.71 2.93 8.95
C PHE A 82 5.06 2.38 10.23
N GLN A 83 5.61 1.29 10.80
CA GLN A 83 5.16 0.77 12.10
C GLN A 83 5.39 1.80 13.21
N GLU A 84 6.53 2.48 13.21
CA GLU A 84 6.80 3.59 14.13
C GLU A 84 5.78 4.72 13.96
N PHE A 85 5.50 5.12 12.71
CA PHE A 85 4.50 6.14 12.37
C PHE A 85 3.10 5.80 12.88
N ILE A 86 2.64 4.55 12.71
CA ILE A 86 1.36 4.08 13.26
C ILE A 86 1.37 4.08 14.79
N SER A 87 2.45 3.61 15.42
CA SER A 87 2.59 3.60 16.88
C SER A 87 2.54 5.02 17.47
N LEU A 88 3.16 5.99 16.80
CA LEU A 88 3.14 7.40 17.20
C LEU A 88 1.74 7.97 17.11
N LYS A 89 0.99 7.65 16.05
CA LYS A 89 -0.43 8.05 15.90
C LYS A 89 -1.29 7.54 17.05
N GLU A 90 -1.08 6.30 17.48
CA GLU A 90 -1.79 5.75 18.65
C GLU A 90 -1.40 6.42 19.96
N LYS A 91 -0.11 6.68 20.16
CA LYS A 91 0.40 7.38 21.37
C LYS A 91 -0.18 8.79 21.46
N ILE A 92 -0.18 9.55 20.36
CA ILE A 92 -0.76 10.92 20.31
C ILE A 92 -2.24 10.92 20.71
N ARG A 93 -2.99 9.86 20.38
CA ARG A 93 -4.42 9.74 20.76
C ARG A 93 -4.63 9.42 22.24
N LYS A 94 -3.69 8.74 22.88
CA LYS A 94 -3.77 8.31 24.28
C LYS A 94 -3.12 9.32 25.22
N GLU A 95 -2.20 10.14 24.72
CA GLU A 95 -1.44 11.08 25.54
C GLU A 95 -2.30 12.26 26.00
N THR A 96 -2.21 12.56 27.30
CA THR A 96 -2.99 13.63 27.93
C THR A 96 -2.13 14.87 28.23
N ASP A 97 -0.81 14.69 28.33
CA ASP A 97 0.14 15.80 28.53
C ASP A 97 0.39 16.55 27.21
N ASN A 98 0.12 17.86 27.21
CA ASN A 98 0.31 18.74 26.07
C ASN A 98 1.78 18.85 25.61
N ASN A 99 2.76 18.79 26.52
CA ASN A 99 4.17 18.92 26.15
C ASN A 99 4.71 17.65 25.49
N GLU A 100 4.39 16.48 26.04
CA GLU A 100 4.79 15.20 25.44
C GLU A 100 4.05 14.94 24.12
N LYS A 101 2.77 15.33 24.06
CA LYS A 101 1.98 15.27 22.82
C LYS A 101 2.62 16.10 21.70
N ALA A 102 3.12 17.30 21.97
CA ALA A 102 3.80 18.14 20.98
C ALA A 102 5.10 17.50 20.44
N VAL A 103 5.87 16.83 21.30
CA VAL A 103 7.09 16.09 20.88
C VAL A 103 6.73 14.90 19.99
N LEU A 104 5.69 14.16 20.34
CA LEU A 104 5.21 13.01 19.56
C LEU A 104 4.68 13.44 18.18
N ILE A 105 3.95 14.56 18.11
CA ILE A 105 3.44 15.10 16.84
C ILE A 105 4.62 15.52 15.93
N ASN A 106 5.63 16.21 16.45
CA ASN A 106 6.80 16.59 15.66
C ASN A 106 7.53 15.37 15.05
N LYS A 107 7.69 14.30 15.83
CA LYS A 107 8.28 13.03 15.33
C LYS A 107 7.40 12.38 14.27
N TYR A 108 6.09 12.31 14.51
CA TYR A 108 5.11 11.79 13.56
C TYR A 108 5.15 12.54 12.22
N MET A 109 5.22 13.88 12.28
CA MET A 109 5.32 14.76 11.12
C MET A 109 6.64 14.60 10.37
N THR A 110 7.75 14.44 11.09
CA THR A 110 9.08 14.25 10.48
C THR A 110 9.15 12.93 9.71
N ILE A 111 8.69 11.83 10.32
CA ILE A 111 8.68 10.50 9.69
C ILE A 111 7.74 10.50 8.49
N GLY A 112 6.53 11.03 8.64
CA GLY A 112 5.63 11.14 7.51
C GLY A 112 6.26 11.94 6.36
N LYS A 113 6.98 13.05 6.65
CA LYS A 113 7.65 13.93 5.64
C LYS A 113 8.77 13.23 4.93
N ALA A 114 9.58 12.48 5.65
CA ALA A 114 10.66 11.70 5.06
C ALA A 114 10.14 10.62 4.10
N TYR A 115 9.04 9.93 4.45
CA TYR A 115 8.55 8.76 3.70
C TYR A 115 7.29 9.02 2.87
N ASN A 116 6.81 10.26 2.84
CA ASN A 116 5.56 10.68 2.21
C ASN A 116 4.34 9.85 2.66
N PHE A 117 4.29 9.46 3.93
CA PHE A 117 3.10 8.81 4.50
C PHE A 117 1.99 9.85 4.66
N GLY A 118 0.79 9.55 4.17
CA GLY A 118 -0.34 10.48 4.22
C GLY A 118 -0.63 10.94 5.65
N TYR A 119 -0.59 12.26 5.88
CA TYR A 119 -0.87 12.87 7.20
C TYR A 119 -2.34 13.20 7.31
N ASP A 120 -2.91 12.95 8.49
CA ASP A 120 -4.23 13.43 8.85
C ASP A 120 -4.20 14.94 9.12
N LEU A 121 -5.01 15.73 8.39
CA LEU A 121 -5.18 17.18 8.58
C LEU A 121 -5.56 17.55 10.03
N LYS A 122 -6.28 16.68 10.75
CA LYS A 122 -6.62 16.88 12.18
C LYS A 122 -5.40 16.95 13.10
N VAL A 123 -4.33 16.24 12.78
CA VAL A 123 -3.09 16.27 13.59
C VAL A 123 -2.37 17.61 13.40
N MET A 124 -2.52 18.23 12.22
CA MET A 124 -1.96 19.55 11.93
C MET A 124 -2.74 20.70 12.59
N GLU A 125 -4.07 20.55 12.77
CA GLU A 125 -4.88 21.52 13.53
C GLU A 125 -4.51 21.54 15.01
N ASP A 126 -4.22 20.39 15.62
CA ASP A 126 -3.73 20.28 17.00
C ASP A 126 -2.35 20.97 17.18
N GLU A 127 -1.45 20.82 16.21
CA GLU A 127 -0.12 21.47 16.20
C GLU A 127 -0.23 22.99 16.00
N ALA A 128 -1.14 23.44 15.13
CA ALA A 128 -1.40 24.86 14.88
C ALA A 128 -2.06 25.58 16.06
N ASN A 129 -2.88 24.88 16.84
CA ASN A 129 -3.46 25.42 18.08
C ASN A 129 -2.43 25.53 19.21
N TYR A 130 -1.45 24.63 19.28
CA TYR A 130 -0.32 24.74 20.21
C TYR A 130 0.57 25.96 19.92
N GLN A 131 0.88 26.21 18.64
CA GLN A 131 1.71 27.36 18.20
C GLN A 131 1.02 28.72 18.38
N LYS A 132 -0.31 28.78 18.60
CA LYS A 132 -1.07 30.02 18.85
C LYS A 132 -1.16 30.43 20.32
N HIS A 133 -0.67 29.61 21.24
CA HIS A 133 -0.73 29.85 22.69
C HIS A 133 0.64 29.93 23.38
N GLN A 134 1.73 30.02 22.59
CA GLN A 134 3.02 30.60 23.01
C GLN A 134 3.07 32.07 22.63
#